data_AF-A0A2H6NFI5-F1
#
_entry.id   AF-A0A2H6NFI5-F1
#
_cell.length_a   1.000
_cell.length_b   1.000
_cell.length_c   1.000
_cell.angle_alpha   90.00
_cell.angle_beta   90.00
_cell.angle_gamma   90.00
#
_symmetry.space_group_name_H-M   'P 1'
#
loop_
_entity.id
_entity.type
_entity.pdbx_description
1 polymer ?
#
loop_
_entity_poly.entity_id
_entity_poly.type
_entity_poly.pdbx_seq_one_letter_code
_entity_poly.pdbx_strand_id
1 'polypeptide(L)'
;GWQGETWYYGPCGKRMKQFPEVIKYLSRNDGQNVRREHFSFSPRMPVGDFFEEQDTSEGVQWVKLSHEEIPSRIQAITGKRGRPRNTEKAKAKETPKVKRGRGRPPKVKVTDLLSKMDARVLKKLETQEVLSDEDKLKMTKIKKKMRQKVQNKQKQEAKTAKPK
;
A
#
# COMPACT_ATOMS: atom_id res chain seq x y z
N GLY A 1 10.57 16.14 11.85
CA GLY A 1 9.78 14.91 11.64
C GLY A 1 9.69 14.21 12.97
N TRP A 2 8.52 13.65 13.32
CA TRP A 2 8.31 13.01 14.62
C TRP A 2 9.27 11.82 14.81
N GLN A 3 9.82 11.68 16.01
CA GLN A 3 10.71 10.60 16.41
C GLN A 3 10.17 9.94 17.67
N GLY A 4 10.59 8.70 17.92
CA GLY A 4 10.28 7.97 19.15
C GLY A 4 11.43 7.04 19.49
N GLU A 5 11.59 6.78 20.79
CA GLU A 5 12.57 5.84 21.34
C GLU A 5 11.85 4.88 22.29
N THR A 6 12.33 3.65 22.45
CA THR A 6 11.76 2.65 23.37
C THR A 6 12.79 2.32 24.45
N TRP A 7 12.39 2.38 25.72
CA TRP A 7 13.26 2.03 26.84
C TRP A 7 12.67 0.85 27.60
N TYR A 8 13.54 -0.05 28.07
CA TYR A 8 13.18 -1.13 28.98
C TYR A 8 13.85 -0.93 30.33
N TYR A 9 13.19 -1.40 31.38
CA TYR A 9 13.71 -1.40 32.74
C TYR A 9 13.69 -2.83 33.28
N GLY A 10 14.83 -3.31 33.74
CA GLY A 10 14.90 -4.56 34.49
C GLY A 10 14.35 -4.39 35.91
N PRO A 11 13.94 -5.47 36.61
CA PRO A 11 13.47 -5.40 38.00
C PRO A 11 14.44 -4.73 38.98
N CYS A 12 15.74 -4.75 38.67
CA CYS A 12 16.79 -4.05 39.42
C CYS A 12 16.89 -2.54 39.13
N GLY A 13 15.97 -1.96 38.35
CA GLY A 13 16.00 -0.56 37.91
C GLY A 13 16.95 -0.29 36.74
N LYS A 14 17.65 -1.31 36.21
CA LYS A 14 18.57 -1.14 35.08
C LYS A 14 17.80 -0.71 33.83
N ARG A 15 18.05 0.52 33.36
CA ARG A 15 17.56 1.01 32.07
C ARG A 15 18.37 0.44 30.91
N MET A 16 17.68 0.02 29.87
CA MET A 16 18.22 -0.50 28.62
C MET A 16 17.55 0.19 27.43
N LYS A 17 18.35 0.74 26.52
CA LYS A 17 17.88 1.48 25.33
C LYS A 17 18.19 0.79 24.01
N GLN A 18 19.03 -0.24 24.05
CA GLN A 18 19.49 -0.93 22.84
C GLN A 18 19.42 -2.45 23.02
N PHE A 19 19.22 -3.16 21.92
CA PHE A 19 19.10 -4.62 21.93
C PHE A 19 20.33 -5.34 22.54
N PRO A 20 21.59 -4.94 22.25
CA PRO A 20 22.75 -5.55 22.89
C PRO A 20 22.76 -5.43 24.42
N GLU A 21 22.18 -4.35 24.97
CA GLU A 21 22.07 -4.17 26.42
C GLU A 21 21.10 -5.18 27.03
N VAL A 22 19.99 -5.47 26.35
CA VAL A 22 19.04 -6.51 26.76
C VAL A 22 19.69 -7.89 26.72
N ILE A 23 20.43 -8.22 25.66
CA ILE A 23 21.14 -9.52 25.57
C ILE A 23 22.14 -9.67 26.71
N LYS A 24 22.94 -8.63 26.96
CA LYS A 24 23.90 -8.59 28.07
C LYS A 24 23.21 -8.70 29.43
N TYR A 25 22.04 -8.10 29.58
CA TYR A 25 21.25 -8.18 30.80
C TYR A 25 20.72 -9.61 31.03
N LEU A 26 20.06 -10.20 30.03
CA LEU A 26 19.52 -11.56 30.12
C LEU A 26 20.61 -12.58 30.44
N SER A 27 21.78 -12.50 29.78
CA SER A 27 22.93 -13.39 30.03
C SER A 27 23.51 -13.31 31.45
N ARG A 28 23.19 -12.25 32.21
CA ARG A 28 23.66 -12.07 33.60
C ARG A 28 22.57 -12.39 34.62
N ASN A 29 21.33 -12.54 34.17
CA ASN A 29 20.14 -12.71 34.99
C ASN A 29 19.39 -13.97 34.54
N ASP A 30 20.09 -15.11 34.58
CA ASP A 30 19.50 -16.41 34.27
C ASP A 30 18.30 -16.69 35.18
N GLY A 31 17.20 -17.20 34.60
CA GLY A 31 15.96 -17.51 35.32
C GLY A 31 14.83 -16.49 35.17
N GLN A 32 15.01 -15.42 34.38
CA GLN A 32 13.89 -14.55 33.99
C GLN A 32 12.96 -15.26 32.99
N ASN A 33 11.64 -15.15 33.18
CA ASN A 33 10.63 -15.77 32.30
C ASN A 33 10.50 -15.08 30.92
N VAL A 34 11.43 -14.19 30.58
CA VAL A 34 11.44 -13.43 29.32
C VAL A 34 12.71 -13.71 28.53
N ARG A 35 12.57 -13.83 27.21
CA ARG A 35 13.65 -14.12 26.27
C ARG A 35 13.85 -12.94 25.33
N ARG A 36 14.96 -12.97 24.57
CA ARG A 36 15.31 -11.94 23.59
C ARG A 36 14.18 -11.56 22.64
N GLU A 37 13.34 -12.52 22.25
CA GLU A 37 12.23 -12.35 21.31
C GLU A 37 11.03 -11.59 21.86
N HIS A 38 10.95 -11.38 23.18
CA HIS A 38 9.91 -10.57 23.81
C HIS A 38 10.22 -9.06 23.80
N PHE A 39 11.39 -8.67 23.29
CA PHE A 39 11.83 -7.28 23.27
C PHE A 39 11.80 -6.71 21.85
N SER A 40 11.25 -5.51 21.70
CA SER A 40 11.27 -4.73 20.46
C SER A 40 11.56 -3.27 20.78
N PHE A 41 12.60 -2.72 20.16
CA PHE A 41 12.94 -1.29 20.24
C PHE A 41 12.25 -0.44 19.17
N SER A 42 11.25 -1.00 18.47
CA SER A 42 10.42 -0.22 17.56
C SER A 42 9.41 0.61 18.37
N PRO A 43 9.46 1.95 18.32
CA PRO A 43 8.49 2.81 19.01
C PRO A 43 7.07 2.71 18.41
N ARG A 44 6.90 1.89 17.37
CA ARG A 44 5.63 1.59 16.72
C ARG A 44 4.92 0.37 17.31
N MET A 45 5.54 -0.33 18.27
CA MET A 45 4.90 -1.44 18.96
C MET A 45 4.02 -0.89 20.09
N PRO A 46 2.68 -1.04 20.04
CA PRO A 46 1.76 -0.48 21.02
C PRO A 46 1.76 -1.32 22.31
N VAL A 47 2.91 -1.40 22.97
CA VAL A 47 3.13 -2.20 24.17
C VAL A 47 3.86 -1.35 25.19
N GLY A 48 3.38 -1.38 26.44
CA GLY A 48 3.92 -0.59 27.54
C GLY A 48 3.35 0.83 27.57
N ASP A 49 4.06 1.70 28.28
CA ASP A 49 3.66 3.10 28.45
C ASP A 49 4.25 3.99 27.36
N PHE A 50 3.46 4.95 26.91
CA PHE A 50 3.85 5.94 25.92
C PHE A 50 3.84 7.33 26.54
N PHE A 51 4.84 8.13 26.19
CA PHE A 51 4.96 9.50 26.64
C PHE A 51 5.25 10.42 25.46
N GLU A 52 4.72 11.63 25.52
CA GLU A 52 4.99 12.71 24.59
C GLU A 52 5.60 13.89 25.34
N GLU A 53 6.62 14.49 24.72
CA GLU A 53 7.20 15.74 25.20
C GLU A 53 6.27 16.89 24.79
N GLN A 54 5.77 17.64 25.77
CA GLN A 54 4.85 18.76 25.55
C GLN A 54 5.39 20.03 26.22
N ASP A 55 5.38 21.13 25.45
CA ASP A 55 5.70 22.45 25.98
C ASP A 55 4.52 22.97 26.79
N THR A 56 4.74 23.15 28.10
CA THR A 56 3.80 23.76 29.04
C THR A 56 4.30 25.15 29.42
N SER A 57 3.44 26.01 29.96
CA SER A 57 3.84 27.33 30.49
C SER A 57 4.94 27.26 31.55
N GLU A 58 5.10 26.10 32.19
CA GLU A 58 6.12 25.81 33.20
C GLU A 58 7.38 25.12 32.63
N GLY A 59 7.41 24.86 31.32
CA GLY A 59 8.51 24.19 30.62
C GLY A 59 8.12 22.86 29.97
N VAL A 60 9.13 22.10 29.56
CA VAL A 60 8.98 20.82 28.88
C VAL A 60 8.57 19.73 29.87
N GLN A 61 7.45 19.05 29.61
CA GLN A 61 6.96 17.94 30.43
C GLN A 61 6.72 16.68 29.59
N TRP A 62 6.95 15.50 30.19
CA TRP A 62 6.64 14.21 29.60
C TRP A 62 5.22 13.78 30.01
N VAL A 63 4.27 13.91 29.10
CA VAL A 63 2.87 13.58 29.35
C VAL A 63 2.61 12.14 28.92
N LYS A 64 2.01 11.35 29.82
CA LYS A 64 1.63 9.96 29.51
C LYS A 64 0.43 9.95 28.56
N LEU A 65 0.56 9.22 27.46
CA LEU A 65 -0.50 9.05 26.47
C LEU A 65 -1.48 7.96 26.89
N SER A 66 -2.76 8.19 26.59
CA SER A 66 -3.83 7.19 26.71
C SER A 66 -3.78 6.17 25.57
N HIS A 67 -4.47 5.03 25.76
CA HIS A 67 -4.55 3.98 24.74
C HIS A 67 -5.16 4.47 23.41
N GLU A 68 -6.04 5.48 23.46
CA GLU A 68 -6.69 6.06 22.28
C GLU A 68 -5.74 6.97 21.48
N GLU A 69 -4.78 7.61 22.15
CA GLU A 69 -3.81 8.53 21.53
C GLU A 69 -2.61 7.79 20.93
N ILE A 70 -2.23 6.64 21.50
CA ILE A 70 -1.08 5.82 21.07
C ILE A 70 -1.11 5.51 19.55
N PRO A 71 -2.21 5.06 18.93
CA PRO A 71 -2.26 4.80 17.49
C PRO A 71 -1.93 6.03 16.64
N SER A 72 -2.48 7.20 17.00
CA SER A 72 -2.24 8.46 16.31
C SER A 72 -0.77 8.87 16.40
N ARG A 73 -0.17 8.71 17.59
CA ARG A 73 1.24 8.98 17.82
C ARG A 73 2.15 8.06 17.01
N ILE A 74 1.86 6.75 17.00
CA ILE A 74 2.57 5.76 16.20
C ILE A 74 2.50 6.12 14.71
N GLN A 75 1.34 6.55 14.21
CA GLN A 75 1.17 6.97 12.83
C GLN A 75 2.06 8.19 12.49
N ALA A 76 2.16 9.15 13.41
CA ALA A 76 2.98 10.34 13.25
C ALA A 76 4.48 10.02 13.16
N ILE A 77 5.01 9.15 14.03
CA ILE A 77 6.43 8.74 14.05
C ILE A 77 6.80 7.79 12.90
N THR A 78 5.86 6.99 12.42
CA THR A 78 6.13 6.04 11.33
C THR A 78 6.48 6.81 10.04
N GLY A 79 5.96 8.04 9.91
CA GLY A 79 6.08 8.85 8.73
C GLY A 79 5.55 8.14 7.48
N LYS A 80 5.59 8.83 6.33
CA LYS A 80 5.41 8.16 5.02
C LYS A 80 6.68 7.41 4.59
N ARG A 81 7.46 6.86 5.53
CA ARG A 81 8.64 6.03 5.20
C ARG A 81 8.18 4.61 4.91
N GLY A 82 7.78 4.49 3.66
CA GLY A 82 7.09 3.39 3.02
C GLY A 82 6.32 4.05 1.91
N ARG A 83 6.48 3.58 0.66
CA ARG A 83 5.69 4.08 -0.47
C ARG A 83 4.24 4.24 0.02
N PRO A 84 3.62 5.43 -0.07
CA PRO A 84 2.28 5.62 0.45
C PRO A 84 1.41 4.45 0.00
N ARG A 85 0.74 3.78 0.95
CA ARG A 85 -0.32 2.84 0.59
C ARG A 85 -1.27 3.67 -0.25
N ASN A 86 -1.28 3.34 -1.53
CA ASN A 86 -1.90 4.13 -2.55
C ASN A 86 -3.43 4.04 -2.37
N THR A 87 -3.98 4.85 -1.47
CA THR A 87 -5.42 5.10 -1.35
C THR A 87 -5.86 6.25 -2.26
N GLU A 88 -4.93 6.88 -2.98
CA GLU A 88 -5.22 8.01 -3.88
C GLU A 88 -4.62 7.83 -5.30
N LYS A 89 -4.86 6.68 -5.94
CA LYS A 89 -4.97 6.62 -7.41
C LYS A 89 -6.31 6.04 -7.83
N ALA A 90 -7.37 6.67 -7.31
CA ALA A 90 -8.68 6.71 -7.95
C ALA A 90 -8.86 7.95 -8.85
N LYS A 91 -7.79 8.69 -9.19
CA LYS A 91 -7.83 9.67 -10.29
C LYS A 91 -6.68 9.48 -11.29
N ALA A 92 -7.12 9.50 -12.55
CA ALA A 92 -6.41 9.50 -13.83
C ALA A 92 -4.89 9.31 -13.78
N LYS A 93 -4.42 8.09 -14.11
CA LYS A 93 -3.08 7.95 -14.70
C LYS A 93 -3.12 8.56 -16.10
N GLU A 94 -2.68 9.81 -16.18
CA GLU A 94 -2.00 10.30 -17.37
C GLU A 94 -0.89 9.30 -17.73
N THR A 95 -0.85 8.93 -19.00
CA THR A 95 0.02 7.90 -19.55
C THR A 95 1.49 8.27 -19.35
N PRO A 96 2.28 7.50 -18.57
CA PRO A 96 3.72 7.68 -18.60
C PRO A 96 4.20 7.28 -20.00
N LYS A 97 4.91 8.18 -20.70
CA LYS A 97 5.70 7.85 -21.89
C LYS A 97 6.69 6.76 -21.49
N VAL A 98 6.33 5.52 -21.78
CA VAL A 98 7.16 4.37 -21.45
C VAL A 98 8.35 4.36 -22.40
N LYS A 99 9.55 4.72 -21.92
CA LYS A 99 10.80 4.27 -22.51
C LYS A 99 10.87 2.75 -22.32
N ARG A 100 10.22 2.00 -23.23
CA ARG A 100 10.15 0.54 -23.18
C ARG A 100 11.49 -0.02 -23.62
N GLY A 101 12.13 -0.81 -22.76
CA GLY A 101 13.24 -1.68 -23.16
C GLY A 101 12.84 -2.51 -24.38
N ARG A 102 13.74 -2.60 -25.35
CA ARG A 102 13.59 -3.44 -26.55
C ARG A 102 13.23 -4.87 -26.12
N GLY A 103 12.22 -5.45 -26.75
CA GLY A 103 12.02 -6.91 -26.71
C GLY A 103 10.80 -7.45 -25.96
N ARG A 104 9.94 -6.65 -25.31
CA ARG A 104 8.65 -7.17 -24.77
C ARG A 104 7.48 -6.88 -25.71
N PRO A 105 6.88 -7.91 -26.35
CA PRO A 105 5.68 -7.74 -27.17
C PRO A 105 4.58 -7.01 -26.40
N PRO A 106 3.79 -6.13 -27.06
CA PRO A 106 2.65 -5.49 -26.41
C PRO A 106 1.67 -6.56 -25.92
N LYS A 107 1.28 -6.48 -24.65
CA LYS A 107 0.17 -7.29 -24.13
C LYS A 107 -1.11 -6.69 -24.70
N VAL A 108 -1.54 -7.19 -25.86
CA VAL A 108 -2.77 -6.75 -26.55
C VAL A 108 -3.94 -7.09 -25.64
N LYS A 109 -4.49 -6.07 -24.95
CA LYS A 109 -5.70 -6.24 -24.16
C LYS A 109 -6.88 -6.23 -25.13
N VAL A 110 -7.92 -7.01 -24.85
CA VAL A 110 -9.14 -7.07 -25.69
C VAL A 110 -9.76 -5.68 -25.96
N THR A 111 -9.59 -4.73 -25.04
CA THR A 111 -10.01 -3.32 -25.19
C THR A 111 -9.24 -2.54 -26.25
N ASP A 112 -8.03 -2.97 -26.64
CA ASP A 112 -7.23 -2.34 -27.71
C ASP A 112 -7.76 -2.66 -29.12
N LEU A 113 -8.73 -3.58 -29.23
CA LEU A 113 -9.43 -3.88 -30.50
C LEU A 113 -10.57 -2.89 -30.77
N LEU A 114 -10.97 -2.10 -29.77
CA LEU A 114 -11.98 -1.06 -29.90
C LEU A 114 -11.39 0.25 -30.42
N SER A 115 -12.24 1.08 -31.04
CA SER A 115 -11.86 2.46 -31.31
C SER A 115 -11.63 3.20 -29.98
N LYS A 116 -10.75 4.22 -29.98
CA LYS A 116 -10.46 5.04 -28.80
C LYS A 116 -11.74 5.64 -28.18
N MET A 117 -12.73 5.97 -29.01
CA MET A 117 -14.04 6.46 -28.54
C MET A 117 -14.86 5.36 -27.88
N ASP A 118 -15.02 4.21 -28.53
CA ASP A 118 -15.78 3.06 -28.00
C ASP A 118 -15.19 2.56 -26.67
N ALA A 119 -13.85 2.56 -26.55
CA ALA A 119 -13.17 2.18 -25.31
C ALA A 119 -13.47 3.15 -24.14
N ARG A 120 -13.57 4.45 -24.42
CA ARG A 120 -13.94 5.47 -23.43
C ARG A 120 -15.40 5.33 -23.01
N VAL A 121 -16.30 5.10 -23.96
CA VAL A 121 -17.73 4.91 -23.68
C VAL A 121 -17.96 3.65 -22.86
N LEU A 122 -17.36 2.51 -23.25
CA LEU A 122 -17.48 1.25 -22.52
C LEU A 122 -17.02 1.40 -21.06
N LYS A 123 -15.87 2.06 -20.84
CA LYS A 123 -15.33 2.29 -19.50
C LYS A 123 -16.22 3.21 -18.67
N LYS A 124 -16.77 4.27 -19.27
CA LYS A 124 -17.68 5.21 -18.59
C LYS A 124 -18.96 4.49 -18.13
N LEU A 125 -19.52 3.65 -19.01
CA LEU A 125 -20.72 2.86 -18.72
C LEU A 125 -20.45 1.73 -17.72
N GLU A 126 -19.27 1.09 -17.73
CA GLU A 126 -18.90 0.08 -16.74
C GLU A 126 -18.74 0.66 -15.32
N THR A 127 -18.36 1.94 -15.20
CA THR A 127 -18.25 2.64 -13.91
C THR A 127 -19.54 3.30 -13.43
N GLN A 128 -20.59 3.31 -14.27
CA GLN A 128 -21.85 3.95 -13.93
C GLN A 128 -22.76 2.93 -13.23
N GLU A 129 -23.04 3.17 -11.94
CA GLU A 129 -23.81 2.24 -11.10
C GLU A 129 -25.28 2.10 -11.52
N VAL A 130 -25.85 3.15 -12.12
CA VAL A 130 -27.21 3.15 -12.67
C VAL A 130 -27.17 3.31 -14.18
N LEU A 131 -27.48 2.22 -14.90
CA LEU A 131 -27.51 2.18 -16.36
C LEU A 131 -28.92 2.38 -16.89
N SER A 132 -29.11 3.42 -17.70
CA SER A 132 -30.33 3.62 -18.50
C SER A 132 -30.42 2.54 -19.60
N ASP A 133 -31.61 2.29 -20.14
CA ASP A 133 -31.80 1.30 -21.21
C ASP A 133 -31.06 1.68 -22.49
N GLU A 134 -30.89 2.97 -22.76
CA GLU A 134 -30.00 3.47 -23.81
C GLU A 134 -28.53 3.08 -23.57
N ASP A 135 -28.07 3.14 -22.33
CA ASP A 135 -26.69 2.84 -21.97
C ASP A 135 -26.41 1.35 -22.07
N LYS A 136 -27.36 0.51 -21.66
CA LYS A 136 -27.31 -0.95 -21.89
C LYS A 136 -27.26 -1.27 -23.39
N LEU A 137 -28.04 -0.56 -24.22
CA LEU A 137 -28.01 -0.72 -25.67
C LEU A 137 -26.65 -0.30 -26.26
N LYS A 138 -26.05 0.79 -25.79
CA LYS A 138 -24.70 1.24 -26.20
C LYS A 138 -23.64 0.22 -25.79
N MET A 139 -23.69 -0.31 -24.57
CA MET A 139 -22.79 -1.36 -24.07
C MET A 139 -22.86 -2.64 -24.91
N THR A 140 -24.06 -3.13 -25.21
CA THR A 140 -24.25 -4.36 -25.99
C THR A 140 -23.76 -4.19 -27.43
N LYS A 141 -24.02 -3.05 -28.07
CA LYS A 141 -23.49 -2.70 -29.39
C LYS A 141 -21.96 -2.70 -29.42
N ILE A 142 -21.32 -2.06 -28.42
CA ILE A 142 -19.85 -2.03 -28.32
C ILE A 142 -19.29 -3.44 -28.09
N LYS A 143 -19.88 -4.24 -27.18
CA LYS A 143 -19.46 -5.64 -26.95
C LYS A 143 -19.63 -6.51 -28.20
N LYS A 144 -20.69 -6.31 -28.99
CA LYS A 144 -20.90 -7.01 -30.27
C LYS A 144 -19.82 -6.66 -31.29
N LYS A 145 -19.48 -5.37 -31.43
CA LYS A 145 -18.36 -4.91 -32.28
C LYS A 145 -17.03 -5.51 -31.83
N MET A 146 -16.77 -5.63 -30.52
CA MET A 146 -15.57 -6.31 -30.01
C MET A 146 -15.49 -7.76 -30.47
N ARG A 147 -16.57 -8.53 -30.25
CA ARG A 147 -16.61 -9.97 -30.59
C ARG A 147 -16.37 -10.19 -32.09
N GLN A 148 -16.98 -9.36 -32.94
CA GLN A 148 -16.80 -9.44 -34.38
C GLN A 148 -15.35 -9.12 -34.82
N LYS A 149 -14.71 -8.12 -34.19
CA LYS A 149 -13.30 -7.81 -34.45
C LYS A 149 -12.36 -8.90 -33.95
N VAL A 150 -12.63 -9.52 -32.81
CA VAL A 150 -11.87 -10.68 -32.30
C VAL A 150 -11.97 -11.84 -33.28
N GLN A 151 -13.18 -12.19 -33.74
CA GLN A 151 -13.39 -13.27 -34.72
C GLN A 151 -12.71 -12.98 -36.06
N ASN A 152 -12.80 -11.74 -36.57
CA ASN A 152 -12.11 -11.36 -37.81
C ASN A 152 -10.59 -11.42 -37.66
N LYS A 153 -10.05 -10.98 -36.53
CA LYS A 153 -8.61 -11.03 -36.25
C LYS A 153 -8.12 -12.48 -36.11
N GLN A 154 -8.87 -13.35 -35.42
CA GLN A 154 -8.56 -14.78 -35.34
C GLN A 154 -8.64 -15.47 -36.71
N LYS A 155 -9.62 -15.12 -37.56
CA LYS A 155 -9.69 -15.64 -38.94
C LYS A 155 -8.53 -15.14 -39.81
N GLN A 156 -8.02 -13.94 -39.59
CA GLN A 156 -6.82 -13.42 -40.28
C GLN A 156 -5.55 -14.10 -39.77
N GLU A 157 -5.40 -14.27 -38.46
CA GLU A 157 -4.27 -14.97 -37.82
C GLU A 157 -4.23 -16.46 -38.20
N ALA A 158 -5.38 -17.12 -38.39
CA ALA A 158 -5.46 -18.48 -38.90
C ALA A 158 -5.13 -18.59 -40.41
N LYS A 159 -5.29 -17.51 -41.18
CA LYS A 159 -4.92 -17.45 -42.61
C LYS A 159 -3.45 -17.09 -42.83
N THR A 160 -2.80 -16.39 -41.90
CA THR A 160 -1.35 -16.12 -41.94
C THR A 160 -0.51 -17.26 -41.35
N ALA A 161 -1.13 -18.32 -40.82
CA ALA A 161 -0.45 -19.48 -40.24
C ALA A 161 -0.25 -20.69 -41.20
N LYS A 162 -0.46 -20.53 -42.52
CA LYS A 162 -0.03 -21.49 -43.57
C LYS A 162 0.22 -20.73 -44.88
N PRO A 163 1.14 -21.15 -45.79
CA PRO A 163 2.36 -21.99 -45.72
C PRO A 163 3.62 -21.12 -46.07
N LYS A 164 4.89 -21.56 -45.98
CA LYS A 164 5.61 -22.70 -46.58
C LYS A 164 6.75 -23.11 -45.67
#